data_AF-A0A7V9UMS9-F1
#
_entry.id   AF-A0A7V9UMS9-F1
#
_cell.length_a   1.000
_cell.length_b   1.000
_cell.length_c   1.000
_cell.angle_alpha   90.00
_cell.angle_beta   90.00
_cell.angle_gamma   90.00
#
_symmetry.space_group_name_H-M   'P 1'
#
loop_
_entity.id
_entity.type
_entity.pdbx_description
1 polymer ?
#
loop_
_entity_poly.entity_id
_entity_poly.type
_entity_poly.pdbx_seq_one_letter_code
_entity_poly.pdbx_strand_id
1 'polypeptide(L)'
;MKEQVITPRAGRSAVAGKGRAGEIPQRPTRRGRGSSSNSRAKASGWRKGLAYLPLAGKLTLALIAGILLFTGYRAAASASFFQARNVDVSGTSRVSSDEVKAIVRNNVAQTGVWNADLNAISRELKRIAWVKEVAVSRVLPDGLRVRVTEREPRAVVRTSAGKFVWVDEEAVSLGAASPADQIFMRGWDEDGNETARAQNRERVQKFLLMTRELEANGISRRVSEVNLNDLHDVRAQLTGDDAQIEIQLGGEDFANRLKFALGELDRQRNTPIGPFIIHLNVAQGIEKGNHVTIGLSPDAPNFSSTSSDSSGPEIESAKVTTRNAPKPPAEGRKEIAKEKEKVARKDEERGRKKEQARKDQDKKDKDKRDTDKKDKASRDARVESRPRRVG
;
A
#
# COMPACT_ATOMS: atom_id res chain seq x y z
N MET A 1 50.41 6.08 -45.77
CA MET A 1 50.69 5.22 -46.94
C MET A 1 49.36 4.92 -47.62
N LYS A 2 49.17 5.39 -48.87
CA LYS A 2 48.12 5.02 -49.86
C LYS A 2 46.66 5.32 -49.41
N GLU A 3 45.75 5.90 -50.18
CA GLU A 3 45.63 6.03 -51.64
C GLU A 3 44.56 7.11 -51.98
N GLN A 4 44.92 8.02 -52.90
CA GLN A 4 44.15 8.58 -54.04
C GLN A 4 42.70 9.08 -53.79
N VAL A 5 42.38 10.38 -53.75
CA VAL A 5 42.58 11.51 -54.70
C VAL A 5 41.82 11.37 -56.03
N ILE A 6 40.59 11.90 -55.99
CA ILE A 6 39.92 12.79 -56.94
C ILE A 6 40.69 13.09 -58.23
N THR A 7 40.09 12.75 -59.38
CA THR A 7 40.16 13.61 -60.58
C THR A 7 38.79 13.61 -61.29
N PRO A 8 38.21 14.78 -61.55
CA PRO A 8 37.20 14.98 -62.58
C PRO A 8 37.87 15.60 -63.80
N ARG A 9 37.72 15.00 -64.97
CA ARG A 9 38.14 15.60 -66.25
C ARG A 9 37.32 14.95 -67.34
N ALA A 10 36.34 15.60 -67.97
CA ALA A 10 36.31 16.84 -68.73
C ALA A 10 35.94 16.45 -70.16
N GLY A 11 35.19 17.30 -70.83
CA GLY A 11 35.31 17.40 -72.27
C GLY A 11 34.01 17.54 -73.04
N ARG A 12 33.80 18.80 -73.43
CA ARG A 12 33.45 19.24 -74.79
C ARG A 12 31.97 19.54 -75.08
N SER A 13 31.79 20.84 -75.24
CA SER A 13 30.75 21.57 -75.97
C SER A 13 30.45 21.04 -77.36
N ALA A 14 29.17 21.06 -77.73
CA ALA A 14 28.61 21.64 -78.97
C ALA A 14 27.08 21.50 -78.87
N VAL A 15 26.33 22.59 -78.67
CA VAL A 15 25.66 23.37 -79.73
C VAL A 15 24.71 22.53 -80.58
N ALA A 16 23.40 22.73 -80.35
CA ALA A 16 22.38 23.05 -81.36
C ALA A 16 21.01 22.44 -81.03
N GLY A 17 19.99 23.30 -80.95
CA GLY A 17 18.59 22.92 -80.86
C GLY A 17 17.70 24.12 -81.13
N LYS A 18 17.82 24.66 -82.34
CA LYS A 18 17.11 25.84 -82.86
C LYS A 18 15.64 25.51 -83.11
N GLY A 19 14.74 26.39 -82.69
CA GLY A 19 13.36 26.48 -83.17
C GLY A 19 12.96 27.95 -83.25
N ARG A 20 13.26 28.60 -84.38
CA ARG A 20 12.83 29.96 -84.73
C ARG A 20 11.63 29.82 -85.69
N ALA A 21 10.59 30.61 -85.45
CA ALA A 21 9.52 30.88 -86.40
C ALA A 21 10.05 31.60 -87.66
N GLY A 22 9.32 31.48 -88.77
CA GLY A 22 9.44 32.38 -89.93
C GLY A 22 9.45 31.71 -91.32
N GLU A 23 8.27 31.65 -91.93
CA GLU A 23 7.90 32.00 -93.33
C GLU A 23 8.69 31.53 -94.60
N ILE A 24 7.94 30.80 -95.48
CA ILE A 24 7.70 30.91 -96.97
C ILE A 24 8.94 30.93 -97.96
N PRO A 25 8.91 30.59 -99.28
CA PRO A 25 7.97 29.87 -100.20
C PRO A 25 8.57 28.74 -101.12
N GLN A 26 7.65 28.01 -101.78
CA GLN A 26 7.62 27.54 -103.19
C GLN A 26 8.81 26.77 -103.84
N ARG A 27 8.52 25.55 -104.33
CA ARG A 27 8.26 25.19 -105.76
C ARG A 27 8.88 23.82 -106.14
N PRO A 28 8.17 22.96 -106.92
CA PRO A 28 8.45 21.53 -107.03
C PRO A 28 9.18 21.17 -108.33
N THR A 29 9.76 19.96 -108.39
CA THR A 29 9.99 19.11 -109.58
C THR A 29 10.64 17.82 -109.05
N ARG A 30 10.50 16.59 -109.56
CA ARG A 30 10.06 16.04 -110.85
C ARG A 30 9.76 14.53 -110.66
N ARG A 31 8.90 14.01 -111.53
CA ARG A 31 8.62 12.59 -111.91
C ARG A 31 9.82 11.64 -111.75
N GLY A 32 9.67 10.35 -111.43
CA GLY A 32 8.46 9.54 -111.26
C GLY A 32 8.77 8.03 -111.29
N ARG A 33 7.69 7.24 -111.42
CA ARG A 33 7.60 5.83 -111.86
C ARG A 33 7.46 4.74 -110.78
N GLY A 34 6.20 4.42 -110.49
CA GLY A 34 5.61 3.09 -110.72
C GLY A 34 5.88 1.94 -109.74
N SER A 35 4.89 1.60 -108.91
CA SER A 35 4.43 0.23 -108.55
C SER A 35 3.35 0.38 -107.47
N SER A 36 2.06 0.36 -107.83
CA SER A 36 1.17 -0.80 -107.87
C SER A 36 0.41 -1.05 -106.55
N SER A 37 -0.91 -1.24 -106.71
CA SER A 37 -1.88 -1.83 -105.77
C SER A 37 -2.43 -1.01 -104.59
N ASN A 38 -3.57 -0.37 -104.85
CA ASN A 38 -4.85 -0.47 -104.13
C ASN A 38 -4.90 -0.61 -102.59
N SER A 39 -5.43 0.47 -101.98
CA SER A 39 -6.59 0.50 -101.07
C SER A 39 -6.61 -0.47 -99.87
N ARG A 40 -6.46 0.08 -98.65
CA ARG A 40 -7.43 -0.10 -97.56
C ARG A 40 -7.18 0.83 -96.37
N ALA A 41 -8.30 1.31 -95.83
CA ALA A 41 -8.53 2.17 -94.69
C ALA A 41 -7.47 2.13 -93.55
N LYS A 42 -6.99 3.31 -93.16
CA LYS A 42 -6.38 3.55 -91.85
C LYS A 42 -7.45 3.45 -90.76
N ALA A 43 -7.58 2.30 -90.13
CA ALA A 43 -8.28 2.13 -88.86
C ALA A 43 -7.59 1.06 -88.01
N SER A 44 -6.42 1.37 -87.44
CA SER A 44 -5.61 0.39 -86.70
C SER A 44 -4.82 1.00 -85.53
N GLY A 45 -5.46 1.85 -84.72
CA GLY A 45 -4.87 2.38 -83.48
C GLY A 45 -5.74 2.23 -82.23
N TRP A 46 -7.05 2.47 -82.33
CA TRP A 46 -7.95 2.48 -81.17
C TRP A 46 -8.41 1.08 -80.71
N ARG A 47 -8.23 0.04 -81.54
CA ARG A 47 -8.57 -1.35 -81.19
C ARG A 47 -7.66 -1.98 -80.14
N LYS A 48 -6.45 -1.44 -79.89
CA LYS A 48 -5.53 -1.93 -78.85
C LYS A 48 -5.81 -1.33 -77.46
N GLY A 49 -6.50 -0.19 -77.38
CA GLY A 49 -6.99 0.38 -76.12
C GLY A 49 -8.28 -0.27 -75.62
N LEU A 50 -9.14 -0.72 -76.54
CA LEU A 50 -10.39 -1.44 -76.23
C LEU A 50 -10.17 -2.81 -75.56
N ALA A 51 -9.00 -3.43 -75.72
CA ALA A 51 -8.66 -4.69 -75.07
C ALA A 51 -8.44 -4.54 -73.55
N TYR A 52 -8.09 -3.33 -73.07
CA TYR A 52 -7.90 -3.04 -71.66
C TYR A 52 -9.16 -2.49 -70.97
N LEU A 53 -10.19 -2.09 -71.73
CA LEU A 53 -11.49 -1.67 -71.18
C LEU A 53 -12.13 -2.73 -70.25
N PRO A 54 -12.21 -4.04 -70.60
CA PRO A 54 -12.80 -5.03 -69.70
C PRO A 54 -11.93 -5.27 -68.45
N LEU A 55 -10.60 -5.11 -68.55
CA LEU A 55 -9.69 -5.26 -67.41
C LEU A 55 -9.78 -4.05 -66.45
N ALA A 56 -9.84 -2.84 -67.00
CA ALA A 56 -10.08 -1.61 -66.23
C ALA A 56 -11.47 -1.62 -65.57
N GLY A 57 -12.50 -2.14 -66.24
CA GLY A 57 -13.83 -2.35 -65.68
C GLY A 57 -13.84 -3.33 -64.49
N LYS A 58 -13.10 -4.44 -64.59
CA LYS A 58 -12.97 -5.41 -63.48
C LYS A 58 -12.19 -4.83 -62.30
N LEU A 59 -11.11 -4.08 -62.55
CA LEU A 59 -10.33 -3.41 -61.51
C LEU A 59 -11.13 -2.31 -60.79
N THR A 60 -11.89 -1.51 -61.54
CA THR A 60 -12.78 -0.48 -60.96
C THR A 60 -13.91 -1.12 -60.16
N LEU A 61 -14.53 -2.20 -60.66
CA LEU A 61 -15.54 -2.94 -59.89
C LEU A 61 -14.95 -3.57 -58.62
N ALA A 62 -13.76 -4.15 -58.69
CA ALA A 62 -13.07 -4.70 -57.53
C ALA A 62 -12.69 -3.61 -56.51
N LEU A 63 -12.29 -2.42 -56.98
CA LEU A 63 -12.02 -1.27 -56.13
C LEU A 63 -13.30 -0.77 -55.44
N ILE A 64 -14.41 -0.64 -56.17
CA ILE A 64 -15.71 -0.24 -55.61
C ILE A 64 -16.20 -1.28 -54.61
N ALA A 65 -16.10 -2.58 -54.93
CA ALA A 65 -16.46 -3.66 -54.02
C ALA A 65 -15.57 -3.65 -52.77
N GLY A 66 -14.27 -3.41 -52.92
CA GLY A 66 -13.34 -3.25 -51.79
C GLY A 66 -13.67 -2.05 -50.91
N ILE A 67 -14.01 -0.90 -51.51
CA ILE A 67 -14.46 0.30 -50.78
C ILE A 67 -15.79 0.05 -50.07
N LEU A 68 -16.75 -0.63 -50.72
CA LEU A 68 -18.04 -0.99 -50.12
C LEU A 68 -17.89 -2.00 -48.97
N LEU A 69 -17.02 -3.00 -49.12
CA LEU A 69 -16.68 -3.94 -48.04
C LEU A 69 -15.98 -3.23 -46.88
N PHE A 70 -15.04 -2.33 -47.18
CA PHE A 70 -14.33 -1.57 -46.16
C PHE A 70 -15.26 -0.60 -45.41
N THR A 71 -16.12 0.13 -46.13
CA THR A 71 -17.12 1.03 -45.52
C THR A 71 -18.20 0.26 -44.77
N GLY A 72 -18.66 -0.88 -45.29
CA GLY A 72 -19.59 -1.78 -44.60
C GLY A 72 -19.00 -2.38 -43.32
N TYR A 73 -17.74 -2.84 -43.36
CA TYR A 73 -16.99 -3.28 -42.19
C TYR A 73 -16.82 -2.15 -41.17
N ARG A 74 -16.45 -0.95 -41.63
CA ARG A 74 -16.31 0.22 -40.75
C ARG A 74 -17.65 0.59 -40.12
N ALA A 75 -18.76 0.57 -40.86
CA ALA A 75 -20.09 0.88 -40.34
C ALA A 75 -20.61 -0.17 -39.36
N ALA A 76 -20.39 -1.46 -39.65
CA ALA A 76 -20.72 -2.57 -38.76
C ALA A 76 -19.88 -2.55 -37.48
N ALA A 77 -18.62 -2.15 -37.58
CA ALA A 77 -17.72 -1.99 -36.45
C ALA A 77 -17.95 -0.68 -35.65
N SER A 78 -18.61 0.34 -36.22
CA SER A 78 -18.60 1.69 -35.63
C SER A 78 -19.90 2.18 -34.97
N ALA A 79 -21.10 1.72 -35.31
CA ALA A 79 -22.24 2.62 -35.06
C ALA A 79 -23.13 2.32 -33.84
N SER A 80 -23.59 1.09 -33.58
CA SER A 80 -24.66 0.90 -32.57
C SER A 80 -24.59 -0.40 -31.76
N PHE A 81 -23.92 -1.43 -32.27
CA PHE A 81 -23.90 -2.75 -31.65
C PHE A 81 -22.92 -2.85 -30.48
N PHE A 82 -21.82 -2.09 -30.51
CA PHE A 82 -20.80 -2.06 -29.45
C PHE A 82 -20.91 -0.82 -28.53
N GLN A 83 -22.02 -0.08 -28.57
CA GLN A 83 -22.23 1.01 -27.62
C GLN A 83 -22.40 0.43 -26.21
N ALA A 84 -21.73 0.98 -25.21
CA ALA A 84 -21.82 0.48 -23.85
C ALA A 84 -23.21 0.76 -23.26
N ARG A 85 -24.05 -0.28 -23.18
CA ARG A 85 -25.38 -0.21 -22.56
C ARG A 85 -25.34 -0.69 -21.12
N ASN A 86 -24.57 -1.75 -20.88
CA ASN A 86 -24.52 -2.42 -19.58
C ASN A 86 -23.16 -2.20 -18.92
N VAL A 87 -23.16 -1.56 -17.75
CA VAL A 87 -21.97 -1.46 -16.89
C VAL A 87 -22.28 -2.16 -15.58
N ASP A 88 -21.73 -3.36 -15.44
CA ASP A 88 -21.84 -4.20 -14.26
C ASP A 88 -20.71 -3.84 -13.28
N VAL A 89 -21.05 -3.26 -12.13
CA VAL A 89 -20.10 -2.83 -11.10
C VAL A 89 -20.30 -3.69 -9.86
N SER A 90 -19.21 -4.26 -9.38
CA SER A 90 -19.19 -5.12 -8.19
C SER A 90 -18.04 -4.76 -7.25
N GLY A 91 -18.19 -5.09 -5.97
CA GLY A 91 -17.18 -4.79 -4.94
C GLY A 91 -17.17 -3.33 -4.47
N THR A 92 -18.29 -2.62 -4.63
CA THR A 92 -18.48 -1.27 -4.08
C THR A 92 -19.30 -1.35 -2.80
N SER A 93 -18.75 -0.85 -1.70
CA SER A 93 -19.36 -0.78 -0.36
C SER A 93 -19.34 0.67 0.14
N ARG A 94 -18.16 1.31 0.11
CA ARG A 94 -17.96 2.72 0.46
C ARG A 94 -17.94 3.64 -0.76
N VAL A 95 -17.45 3.14 -1.90
CA VAL A 95 -17.42 3.90 -3.15
C VAL A 95 -18.80 3.88 -3.79
N SER A 96 -19.26 5.02 -4.31
CA SER A 96 -20.54 5.08 -5.02
C SER A 96 -20.47 4.28 -6.33
N SER A 97 -21.34 3.27 -6.47
CA SER A 97 -21.41 2.50 -7.72
C SER A 97 -21.79 3.37 -8.92
N ASP A 98 -22.54 4.45 -8.69
CA ASP A 98 -23.00 5.35 -9.75
C ASP A 98 -21.88 6.29 -10.21
N GLU A 99 -21.00 6.70 -9.29
CA GLU A 99 -19.78 7.44 -9.63
C GLU A 99 -18.86 6.59 -10.53
N VAL A 100 -18.65 5.32 -10.16
CA VAL A 100 -17.86 4.37 -10.97
C VAL A 100 -18.49 4.18 -12.35
N LYS A 101 -19.82 3.98 -12.42
CA LYS A 101 -20.53 3.86 -13.70
C LYS A 101 -20.41 5.12 -14.56
N ALA A 102 -20.49 6.30 -13.96
CA ALA A 102 -20.36 7.57 -14.67
C ALA A 102 -18.98 7.71 -15.31
N ILE A 103 -17.90 7.43 -14.57
CA ILE A 103 -16.53 7.46 -15.09
C ILE A 103 -16.36 6.51 -16.27
N VAL A 104 -16.86 5.27 -16.13
CA VAL A 104 -16.79 4.25 -17.19
C VAL A 104 -17.58 4.69 -18.42
N ARG A 105 -18.82 5.17 -18.25
CA ARG A 105 -19.67 5.61 -19.36
C ARG A 105 -19.05 6.79 -20.12
N ASN A 106 -18.47 7.76 -19.41
CA ASN A 106 -17.83 8.92 -20.03
C ASN A 106 -16.65 8.51 -20.93
N ASN A 107 -15.85 7.53 -20.50
CA ASN A 107 -14.72 7.02 -21.29
C ASN A 107 -15.14 6.24 -22.54
N VAL A 108 -16.30 5.57 -22.48
CA VAL A 108 -16.73 4.62 -23.51
C VAL A 108 -17.77 5.25 -24.47
N ALA A 109 -18.31 6.42 -24.12
CA ALA A 109 -19.34 7.12 -24.90
C ALA A 109 -18.94 7.39 -26.35
N GLN A 110 -17.66 7.71 -26.62
CA GLN A 110 -17.18 8.03 -27.97
C GLN A 110 -16.57 6.83 -28.71
N THR A 111 -16.01 5.86 -27.99
CA THR A 111 -15.21 4.77 -28.56
C THR A 111 -15.98 3.45 -28.68
N GLY A 112 -17.03 3.26 -27.86
CA GLY A 112 -17.73 1.99 -27.72
C GLY A 112 -16.90 0.94 -26.95
N VAL A 113 -17.54 -0.15 -26.53
CA VAL A 113 -16.95 -1.23 -25.71
C VAL A 113 -15.75 -1.87 -26.41
N TRP A 114 -15.81 -2.01 -27.74
CA TRP A 114 -14.77 -2.66 -28.53
C TRP A 114 -13.45 -1.89 -28.50
N ASN A 115 -13.48 -0.57 -28.74
CA ASN A 115 -12.29 0.28 -28.81
C ASN A 115 -11.98 1.00 -27.49
N ALA A 116 -12.74 0.75 -26.40
CA ALA A 116 -12.50 1.36 -25.10
C ALA A 116 -11.10 1.03 -24.57
N ASP A 117 -10.36 2.02 -24.06
CA ASP A 117 -9.09 1.77 -23.35
C ASP A 117 -9.38 1.35 -21.90
N LEU A 118 -9.39 0.04 -21.65
CA LEU A 118 -9.64 -0.49 -20.29
C LEU A 118 -8.56 -0.07 -19.29
N ASN A 119 -7.32 0.16 -19.75
CA ASN A 119 -6.23 0.58 -18.88
C ASN A 119 -6.39 2.04 -18.49
N ALA A 120 -6.83 2.92 -19.41
CA ALA A 120 -7.20 4.28 -19.07
C ALA A 120 -8.32 4.33 -18.04
N ILE A 121 -9.40 3.56 -18.24
CA ILE A 121 -10.52 3.46 -17.29
C ILE A 121 -10.04 2.97 -15.92
N SER A 122 -9.23 1.90 -15.89
CA SER A 122 -8.67 1.38 -14.63
C SER A 122 -7.81 2.43 -13.91
N ARG A 123 -6.95 3.15 -14.64
CA ARG A 123 -6.13 4.24 -14.06
C ARG A 123 -6.96 5.39 -13.52
N GLU A 124 -8.03 5.77 -14.20
CA GLU A 124 -8.92 6.83 -13.75
C GLU A 124 -9.68 6.43 -12.50
N LEU A 125 -10.23 5.20 -12.46
CA LEU A 125 -10.91 4.66 -11.28
C LEU A 125 -9.96 4.52 -10.07
N LYS A 126 -8.68 4.19 -10.30
CA LYS A 126 -7.64 4.15 -9.25
C LYS A 126 -7.31 5.52 -8.65
N ARG A 127 -7.76 6.64 -9.23
CA ARG A 127 -7.59 7.98 -8.62
C ARG A 127 -8.52 8.20 -7.44
N ILE A 128 -9.59 7.41 -7.33
CA ILE A 128 -10.48 7.44 -6.17
C ILE A 128 -9.71 6.86 -4.98
N ALA A 129 -9.52 7.66 -3.93
CA ALA A 129 -8.68 7.29 -2.79
C ALA A 129 -9.08 5.96 -2.12
N TRP A 130 -10.38 5.65 -2.07
CA TRP A 130 -10.92 4.41 -1.49
C TRP A 130 -10.67 3.16 -2.34
N VAL A 131 -10.17 3.29 -3.57
CA VAL A 131 -9.98 2.18 -4.50
C VAL A 131 -8.55 1.65 -4.39
N LYS A 132 -8.42 0.36 -4.06
CA LYS A 132 -7.12 -0.33 -4.02
C LYS A 132 -6.77 -0.86 -5.40
N GLU A 133 -7.68 -1.67 -5.95
CA GLU A 133 -7.50 -2.33 -7.24
C GLU A 133 -8.79 -2.26 -8.05
N VAL A 134 -8.61 -2.28 -9.37
CA VAL A 134 -9.72 -2.26 -10.33
C VAL A 134 -9.40 -3.22 -11.46
N ALA A 135 -10.28 -4.19 -11.66
CA ALA A 135 -10.26 -5.06 -12.82
C ALA A 135 -11.41 -4.69 -13.76
N VAL A 136 -11.07 -4.21 -14.96
CA VAL A 136 -12.04 -3.87 -16.00
C VAL A 136 -11.96 -4.94 -17.08
N SER A 137 -13.11 -5.51 -17.45
CA SER A 137 -13.21 -6.55 -18.48
C SER A 137 -14.37 -6.26 -19.43
N ARG A 138 -14.21 -6.69 -20.69
CA ARG A 138 -15.26 -6.56 -21.71
C ARG A 138 -16.23 -7.73 -21.62
N VAL A 139 -17.52 -7.42 -21.67
CA VAL A 139 -18.62 -8.37 -21.79
C VAL A 139 -19.33 -8.06 -23.09
N LEU A 140 -18.89 -8.71 -24.18
CA LEU A 140 -19.41 -8.42 -25.50
C LEU A 140 -20.87 -8.86 -25.65
N PRO A 141 -21.65 -8.21 -26.52
CA PRO A 141 -21.24 -7.14 -27.44
C PRO A 141 -21.24 -5.72 -26.84
N ASP A 142 -22.02 -5.45 -25.81
CA ASP A 142 -22.39 -4.08 -25.38
C ASP A 142 -22.15 -3.80 -23.89
N GLY A 143 -21.38 -4.66 -23.21
CA GLY A 143 -21.17 -4.62 -21.77
C GLY A 143 -19.73 -4.41 -21.32
N LEU A 144 -19.57 -3.76 -20.17
CA LEU A 144 -18.33 -3.73 -19.40
C LEU A 144 -18.59 -4.23 -17.98
N ARG A 145 -17.69 -5.06 -17.47
CA ARG A 145 -17.69 -5.50 -16.09
C ARG A 145 -16.51 -4.89 -15.36
N VAL A 146 -16.81 -4.22 -14.26
CA VAL A 146 -15.85 -3.56 -13.38
C VAL A 146 -15.92 -4.21 -12.01
N ARG A 147 -14.80 -4.77 -11.56
CA ARG A 147 -14.62 -5.24 -10.19
C ARG A 147 -13.71 -4.27 -9.48
N VAL A 148 -14.24 -3.68 -8.41
CA VAL A 148 -13.51 -2.76 -7.54
C VAL A 148 -13.13 -3.52 -6.27
N THR A 149 -11.88 -3.40 -5.85
CA THR A 149 -11.42 -3.82 -4.53
C THR A 149 -11.16 -2.56 -3.73
N GLU A 150 -11.93 -2.35 -2.65
CA GLU A 150 -11.77 -1.17 -1.80
C GLU A 150 -10.58 -1.30 -0.84
N ARG A 151 -10.02 -0.16 -0.45
CA ARG A 151 -8.99 -0.07 0.59
C ARG A 151 -9.61 -0.22 1.97
N GLU A 152 -8.91 -0.94 2.82
CA GLU A 152 -9.29 -1.07 4.23
C GLU A 152 -8.60 0.03 5.05
N PRO A 153 -9.36 0.84 5.82
CA PRO A 153 -8.75 1.78 6.76
C PRO A 153 -8.03 1.01 7.86
N ARG A 154 -6.75 1.31 8.10
CA ARG A 154 -5.90 0.61 9.06
C ARG A 154 -5.41 1.48 10.22
N ALA A 155 -5.25 2.78 9.99
CA ALA A 155 -4.85 3.71 11.03
C ALA A 155 -5.52 5.08 10.84
N VAL A 156 -5.57 5.86 11.93
CA VAL A 156 -5.90 7.29 11.86
C VAL A 156 -4.69 8.11 12.16
N VAL A 157 -4.51 9.15 11.35
CA VAL A 157 -3.39 10.06 11.41
C VAL A 157 -3.89 11.43 11.80
N ARG A 158 -3.18 12.09 12.73
CA ARG A 158 -3.33 13.51 13.00
C ARG A 158 -2.34 14.28 12.14
N THR A 159 -2.86 15.10 11.22
CA THR A 159 -2.04 15.98 10.39
C THR A 159 -1.46 17.14 11.20
N SER A 160 -0.46 17.82 10.66
CA SER A 160 0.12 19.05 11.23
C SER A 160 -0.93 20.14 11.45
N ALA A 161 -1.94 20.21 10.57
CA ALA A 161 -3.09 21.11 10.69
C ALA A 161 -4.14 20.64 11.73
N GLY A 162 -3.89 19.56 12.47
CA GLY A 162 -4.78 19.02 13.50
C GLY A 162 -6.01 18.26 12.98
N LYS A 163 -6.03 17.90 11.69
CA LYS A 163 -7.11 17.10 11.09
C LYS A 163 -6.84 15.62 11.29
N PHE A 164 -7.91 14.83 11.45
CA PHE A 164 -7.82 13.38 11.51
C PHE A 164 -8.16 12.76 10.16
N VAL A 165 -7.32 11.86 9.68
CA VAL A 165 -7.43 11.25 8.35
C VAL A 165 -7.24 9.74 8.45
N TRP A 166 -8.10 8.99 7.79
CA TRP A 166 -7.95 7.54 7.64
C TRP A 166 -6.83 7.23 6.65
N VAL A 167 -5.96 6.29 7.00
CA VAL A 167 -4.92 5.78 6.11
C VAL A 167 -4.97 4.26 6.06
N ASP A 168 -4.59 3.71 4.91
CA ASP A 168 -4.45 2.27 4.72
C ASP A 168 -3.02 1.78 4.96
N GLU A 169 -2.78 0.49 4.74
CA GLU A 169 -1.46 -0.15 4.89
C GLU A 169 -0.41 0.38 3.88
N GLU A 170 -0.85 0.87 2.72
CA GLU A 170 0.03 1.42 1.69
C GLU A 170 0.33 2.92 1.91
N ALA A 171 -0.07 3.47 3.07
CA ALA A 171 0.05 4.88 3.43
C ALA A 171 -0.71 5.84 2.50
N VAL A 172 -1.85 5.40 1.96
CA VAL A 172 -2.78 6.22 1.17
C VAL A 172 -3.85 6.81 2.08
N SER A 173 -4.01 8.13 2.01
CA SER A 173 -5.06 8.88 2.72
C SER A 173 -6.44 8.65 2.08
N LEU A 174 -7.38 8.11 2.86
CA LEU A 174 -8.72 7.73 2.40
C LEU A 174 -9.78 8.82 2.64
N GLY A 175 -9.55 9.73 3.59
CA GLY A 175 -10.46 10.83 3.89
C GLY A 175 -10.53 11.17 5.37
N ALA A 176 -11.42 12.09 5.74
CA ALA A 176 -11.56 12.54 7.12
C ALA A 176 -11.98 11.40 8.07
N ALA A 177 -11.38 11.38 9.25
CA ALA A 177 -11.69 10.46 10.33
C ALA A 177 -12.20 11.23 11.56
N SER A 178 -12.88 10.52 12.46
CA SER A 178 -13.14 10.99 13.81
C SER A 178 -12.14 10.32 14.76
N PRO A 179 -11.56 11.03 15.73
CA PRO A 179 -10.63 10.46 16.71
C PRO A 179 -11.31 9.60 17.78
N ALA A 180 -12.65 9.52 17.80
CA ALA A 180 -13.38 8.87 18.89
C ALA A 180 -13.00 7.38 19.04
N ASP A 181 -12.64 7.01 20.27
CA ASP A 181 -12.44 5.65 20.80
C ASP A 181 -11.31 4.80 20.21
N GLN A 182 -10.37 5.39 19.46
CA GLN A 182 -9.24 4.66 18.89
C GLN A 182 -7.91 5.40 19.01
N ILE A 183 -6.84 4.61 19.02
CA ILE A 183 -5.47 5.13 19.00
C ILE A 183 -5.22 5.79 17.65
N PHE A 184 -4.65 7.00 17.66
CA PHE A 184 -4.22 7.68 16.44
C PHE A 184 -2.71 7.95 16.44
N MET A 185 -2.16 8.14 15.25
CA MET A 185 -0.74 8.34 14.97
C MET A 185 -0.42 9.82 14.72
N ARG A 186 0.73 10.28 15.24
CA ARG A 186 1.39 11.55 14.92
C ARG A 186 2.71 11.30 14.19
N GLY A 187 3.18 12.28 13.45
CA GLY A 187 4.46 12.24 12.73
C GLY A 187 4.35 11.85 11.28
N TRP A 188 3.20 12.14 10.69
CA TRP A 188 2.95 11.91 9.27
C TRP A 188 3.69 12.92 8.41
N ASP A 189 4.33 12.44 7.35
CA ASP A 189 4.94 13.28 6.33
C ASP A 189 3.89 13.64 5.25
N GLU A 190 3.62 14.93 5.08
CA GLU A 190 2.60 15.46 4.18
C GLU A 190 3.14 15.88 2.80
N ASP A 191 4.45 15.73 2.53
CA ASP A 191 5.09 16.20 1.29
C ASP A 191 4.58 15.50 0.03
N GLY A 192 4.00 14.30 0.17
CA GLY A 192 3.38 13.55 -0.93
C GLY A 192 4.36 13.07 -2.01
N ASN A 193 5.67 13.19 -1.79
CA ASN A 193 6.72 12.62 -2.63
C ASN A 193 6.87 11.10 -2.36
N GLU A 194 7.60 10.38 -3.21
CA GLU A 194 7.71 8.92 -3.08
C GLU A 194 8.49 8.50 -1.81
N THR A 195 9.47 9.30 -1.39
CA THR A 195 10.22 9.08 -0.15
C THR A 195 9.33 9.21 1.09
N ALA A 196 8.48 10.23 1.14
CA ALA A 196 7.49 10.46 2.19
C ALA A 196 6.50 9.30 2.26
N ARG A 197 6.01 8.83 1.10
CA ARG A 197 5.16 7.63 1.04
C ARG A 197 5.87 6.40 1.59
N ALA A 198 7.13 6.17 1.21
CA ALA A 198 7.90 5.04 1.70
C ALA A 198 8.08 5.08 3.23
N GLN A 199 8.48 6.23 3.78
CA GLN A 199 8.62 6.43 5.23
C GLN A 199 7.27 6.29 5.95
N ASN A 200 6.19 6.84 5.39
CA ASN A 200 4.85 6.71 5.96
C ASN A 200 4.37 5.25 5.98
N ARG A 201 4.73 4.42 4.98
CA ARG A 201 4.47 2.98 5.01
C ARG A 201 5.16 2.32 6.20
N GLU A 202 6.41 2.67 6.48
CA GLU A 202 7.14 2.16 7.66
C GLU A 202 6.48 2.61 8.97
N ARG A 203 6.04 3.87 9.06
CA ARG A 203 5.28 4.39 10.21
C ARG A 203 3.97 3.62 10.43
N VAL A 204 3.19 3.38 9.37
CA VAL A 204 1.95 2.60 9.47
C VAL A 204 2.23 1.16 9.93
N GLN A 205 3.26 0.51 9.38
CA GLN A 205 3.63 -0.84 9.79
C GLN A 205 4.04 -0.88 11.28
N LYS A 206 4.83 0.09 11.73
CA LYS A 206 5.25 0.22 13.12
C LYS A 206 4.06 0.45 14.06
N PHE A 207 3.14 1.33 13.65
CA PHE A 207 1.90 1.61 14.37
C PHE A 207 1.03 0.36 14.52
N LEU A 208 0.86 -0.42 13.45
CA LEU A 208 0.06 -1.64 13.45
C LEU A 208 0.72 -2.74 14.31
N LEU A 209 2.05 -2.85 14.27
CA LEU A 209 2.80 -3.76 15.14
C LEU A 209 2.56 -3.42 16.61
N MET A 210 2.79 -2.15 16.99
CA MET A 210 2.59 -1.67 18.35
C MET A 210 1.14 -1.88 18.80
N THR A 211 0.16 -1.44 18.01
CA THR A 211 -1.26 -1.58 18.35
C THR A 211 -1.64 -3.04 18.61
N ARG A 212 -1.17 -3.96 17.75
CA ARG A 212 -1.36 -5.41 17.94
C ARG A 212 -0.76 -5.91 19.24
N GLU A 213 0.46 -5.49 19.58
CA GLU A 213 1.10 -5.86 20.86
C GLU A 213 0.30 -5.35 22.06
N LEU A 214 -0.17 -4.09 22.01
CA LEU A 214 -0.96 -3.50 23.08
C LEU A 214 -2.33 -4.20 23.24
N GLU A 215 -2.98 -4.55 22.13
CA GLU A 215 -4.25 -5.29 22.12
C GLU A 215 -4.09 -6.70 22.67
N ALA A 216 -3.07 -7.44 22.23
CA ALA A 216 -2.76 -8.78 22.73
C ALA A 216 -2.51 -8.80 24.25
N ASN A 217 -2.09 -7.66 24.80
CA ASN A 217 -1.81 -7.49 26.22
C ASN A 217 -2.93 -6.78 26.99
N GLY A 218 -4.05 -6.40 26.35
CA GLY A 218 -5.20 -5.76 26.97
C GLY A 218 -4.97 -4.32 27.45
N ILE A 219 -3.93 -3.64 26.96
CA ILE A 219 -3.51 -2.30 27.40
C ILE A 219 -3.69 -1.24 26.31
N SER A 220 -4.21 -1.59 25.13
CA SER A 220 -4.45 -0.63 24.04
C SER A 220 -5.34 0.54 24.45
N ARG A 221 -6.35 0.29 25.28
CA ARG A 221 -7.25 1.34 25.82
C ARG A 221 -6.54 2.36 26.72
N ARG A 222 -5.33 2.07 27.22
CA ARG A 222 -4.57 3.01 28.05
C ARG A 222 -3.87 4.07 27.21
N VAL A 223 -3.76 3.88 25.90
CA VAL A 223 -3.07 4.78 24.96
C VAL A 223 -4.11 5.51 24.12
N SER A 224 -3.93 6.83 23.98
CA SER A 224 -4.76 7.68 23.12
C SER A 224 -4.05 8.01 21.81
N GLU A 225 -2.75 8.27 21.87
CA GLU A 225 -1.95 8.73 20.74
C GLU A 225 -0.58 8.07 20.72
N VAL A 226 -0.06 7.80 19.51
CA VAL A 226 1.29 7.27 19.29
C VAL A 226 2.06 8.24 18.40
N ASN A 227 3.18 8.73 18.90
CA ASN A 227 4.09 9.59 18.17
C ASN A 227 5.16 8.77 17.47
N LEU A 228 5.19 8.86 16.14
CA LEU A 228 6.09 8.13 15.24
C LEU A 228 6.94 9.10 14.39
N ASN A 229 7.25 10.28 14.94
CA ASN A 229 8.24 11.20 14.36
C ASN A 229 9.60 10.47 14.18
N ASP A 230 10.00 9.68 15.16
CA ASP A 230 11.17 8.79 15.12
C ASP A 230 10.72 7.35 15.36
N LEU A 231 11.06 6.45 14.43
CA LEU A 231 10.71 5.02 14.48
C LEU A 231 11.52 4.24 15.53
N HIS A 232 12.65 4.79 15.99
CA HIS A 232 13.50 4.20 17.03
C HIS A 232 13.15 4.72 18.42
N ASP A 233 12.43 5.85 18.47
CA ASP A 233 12.00 6.49 19.71
C ASP A 233 10.49 6.72 19.72
N VAL A 234 9.74 5.62 19.70
CA VAL A 234 8.27 5.67 19.71
C VAL A 234 7.79 6.14 21.07
N ARG A 235 6.84 7.08 21.07
CA ARG A 235 6.23 7.63 22.28
C ARG A 235 4.73 7.40 22.28
N ALA A 236 4.17 7.11 23.45
CA ALA A 236 2.76 6.85 23.65
C ALA A 236 2.18 7.86 24.65
N GLN A 237 1.10 8.52 24.27
CA GLN A 237 0.32 9.37 25.17
C GLN A 237 -0.81 8.56 25.80
N LEU A 238 -1.02 8.72 27.10
CA LEU A 238 -2.05 7.97 27.81
C LEU A 238 -3.47 8.53 27.55
N THR A 239 -4.49 7.78 27.98
CA THR A 239 -5.90 8.21 27.93
C THR A 239 -6.43 8.66 29.29
N GLY A 240 -7.60 9.32 29.30
CA GLY A 240 -8.34 9.64 30.52
C GLY A 240 -7.61 10.65 31.41
N ASP A 241 -7.59 10.39 32.72
CA ASP A 241 -6.95 11.26 33.71
C ASP A 241 -5.45 11.42 33.49
N ASP A 242 -4.83 10.47 32.80
CA ASP A 242 -3.40 10.47 32.48
C ASP A 242 -3.10 11.12 31.11
N ALA A 243 -4.07 11.75 30.45
CA ALA A 243 -3.90 12.25 29.10
C ALA A 243 -2.77 13.27 28.91
N GLN A 244 -2.24 13.85 29.99
CA GLN A 244 -1.12 14.79 29.94
C GLN A 244 0.25 14.08 29.93
N ILE A 245 0.29 12.78 30.21
CA ILE A 245 1.50 12.01 30.39
C ILE A 245 1.94 11.37 29.07
N GLU A 246 3.18 11.65 28.65
CA GLU A 246 3.83 10.99 27.52
C GLU A 246 4.85 9.94 28.01
N ILE A 247 4.78 8.73 27.45
CA ILE A 247 5.70 7.62 27.76
C ILE A 247 6.57 7.34 26.56
N GLN A 248 7.88 7.50 26.73
CA GLN A 248 8.89 7.16 25.74
C GLN A 248 9.21 5.66 25.83
N LEU A 249 8.74 4.90 24.85
CA LEU A 249 8.86 3.43 24.79
C LEU A 249 10.13 2.99 24.05
N GLY A 250 10.67 3.77 23.11
CA GLY A 250 11.83 3.37 22.31
C GLY A 250 11.43 2.59 21.05
N GLY A 251 12.26 1.65 20.61
CA GLY A 251 12.12 1.02 19.29
C GLY A 251 11.46 -0.36 19.26
N GLU A 252 11.21 -1.01 20.40
CA GLU A 252 10.75 -2.42 20.46
C GLU A 252 10.07 -2.75 21.79
N ASP A 253 9.49 -3.95 21.90
CA ASP A 253 8.83 -4.49 23.10
C ASP A 253 7.81 -3.52 23.74
N PHE A 254 6.99 -2.89 22.90
CA PHE A 254 6.12 -1.78 23.28
C PHE A 254 5.19 -2.14 24.43
N ALA A 255 4.59 -3.34 24.38
CA ALA A 255 3.66 -3.75 25.42
C ALA A 255 4.32 -3.98 26.78
N ASN A 256 5.52 -4.57 26.80
CA ASN A 256 6.24 -4.82 28.05
C ASN A 256 6.74 -3.51 28.66
N ARG A 257 7.30 -2.64 27.82
CA ARG A 257 7.75 -1.29 28.21
C ARG A 257 6.59 -0.45 28.74
N LEU A 258 5.43 -0.47 28.08
CA LEU A 258 4.25 0.24 28.54
C LEU A 258 3.71 -0.34 29.86
N LYS A 259 3.63 -1.66 30.01
CA LYS A 259 3.22 -2.29 31.29
C LYS A 259 4.13 -1.88 32.43
N PHE A 260 5.44 -1.90 32.19
CA PHE A 260 6.42 -1.49 33.18
C PHE A 260 6.23 -0.01 33.56
N ALA A 261 6.10 0.88 32.57
CA ALA A 261 5.84 2.30 32.79
C ALA A 261 4.54 2.55 33.58
N LEU A 262 3.45 1.87 33.22
CA LEU A 262 2.17 1.96 33.93
C LEU A 262 2.29 1.48 35.38
N GLY A 263 3.01 0.39 35.63
CA GLY A 263 3.23 -0.11 36.98
C GLY A 263 4.11 0.79 37.85
N GLU A 264 5.03 1.55 37.26
CA GLU A 264 5.77 2.62 37.96
C GLU A 264 4.90 3.85 38.19
N LEU A 265 4.10 4.24 37.21
CA LEU A 265 3.16 5.36 37.34
C LEU A 265 2.17 5.12 38.47
N ASP A 266 1.56 3.93 38.54
CA ASP A 266 0.61 3.56 39.60
C ASP A 266 1.25 3.57 40.99
N ARG A 267 2.54 3.20 41.09
CA ARG A 267 3.31 3.30 42.34
C ARG A 267 3.53 4.74 42.77
N GLN A 268 3.81 5.62 41.81
CA GLN A 268 4.09 7.03 42.07
C GLN A 268 2.82 7.88 42.27
N ARG A 269 1.65 7.42 41.82
CA ARG A 269 0.38 8.14 42.04
C ARG A 269 0.07 8.44 43.50
N ASN A 270 0.52 7.58 44.42
CA ASN A 270 0.31 7.76 45.86
C ASN A 270 1.46 8.53 46.55
N THR A 271 2.45 8.99 45.80
CA THR A 271 3.54 9.81 46.33
C THR A 271 3.26 11.29 46.11
N PRO A 272 3.91 12.21 46.85
CA PRO A 272 3.78 13.65 46.63
C PRO A 272 4.14 14.12 45.20
N ILE A 273 4.82 13.27 44.45
CA ILE A 273 5.32 13.54 43.10
C ILE A 273 4.27 13.19 42.03
N GLY A 274 3.37 12.24 42.32
CA GLY A 274 2.39 11.68 41.37
C GLY A 274 1.64 12.70 40.51
N PRO A 275 1.06 13.77 41.09
CA PRO A 275 0.32 14.80 40.32
C PRO A 275 1.17 15.61 39.35
N PHE A 276 2.51 15.60 39.51
CA PHE A 276 3.42 16.42 38.72
C PHE A 276 4.11 15.64 37.61
N ILE A 277 3.82 14.35 37.43
CA ILE A 277 4.46 13.53 36.39
C ILE A 277 3.93 13.93 35.01
N ILE A 278 4.84 14.33 34.11
CA ILE A 278 4.50 14.73 32.74
C ILE A 278 5.10 13.80 31.68
N HIS A 279 6.24 13.17 31.98
CA HIS A 279 6.88 12.25 31.05
C HIS A 279 7.54 11.08 31.76
N LEU A 280 7.54 9.91 31.14
CA LEU A 280 8.29 8.74 31.60
C LEU A 280 9.15 8.23 30.45
N ASN A 281 10.43 8.00 30.72
CA ASN A 281 11.33 7.32 29.79
C ASN A 281 11.64 5.92 30.29
N VAL A 282 11.21 4.93 29.51
CA VAL A 282 11.48 3.50 29.74
C VAL A 282 12.33 2.88 28.64
N ALA A 283 12.69 3.64 27.59
CA ALA A 283 13.41 3.16 26.43
C ALA A 283 14.81 2.64 26.78
N GLN A 284 15.54 3.36 27.63
CA GLN A 284 16.87 2.96 28.13
C GLN A 284 16.80 2.02 29.34
N GLY A 285 15.63 2.00 29.98
CA GLY A 285 15.35 1.35 31.24
C GLY A 285 15.57 -0.14 31.24
N ILE A 286 14.94 -0.81 30.28
CA ILE A 286 14.92 -2.27 30.19
C ILE A 286 16.30 -2.83 29.82
N GLU A 287 17.08 -2.11 29.01
CA GLU A 287 18.43 -2.52 28.59
C GLU A 287 19.46 -2.44 29.73
N LYS A 288 19.26 -1.56 30.72
CA LYS A 288 20.18 -1.33 31.84
C LYS A 288 19.55 -1.62 33.21
N GLY A 289 18.74 -2.67 33.32
CA GLY A 289 18.27 -3.18 34.62
C GLY A 289 16.94 -2.59 35.14
N ASN A 290 16.00 -2.30 34.24
CA ASN A 290 14.65 -1.79 34.54
C ASN A 290 14.64 -0.49 35.35
N HIS A 291 15.35 0.55 34.91
CA HIS A 291 15.22 1.89 35.48
C HIS A 291 14.19 2.72 34.70
N VAL A 292 13.49 3.65 35.37
CA VAL A 292 12.59 4.61 34.70
C VAL A 292 13.03 6.01 35.06
N THR A 293 13.19 6.85 34.05
CA THR A 293 13.42 8.28 34.27
C THR A 293 12.07 8.98 34.26
N ILE A 294 11.73 9.61 35.39
CA ILE A 294 10.47 10.34 35.57
C ILE A 294 10.75 11.81 35.40
N GLY A 295 10.01 12.43 34.49
CA GLY A 295 9.98 13.85 34.29
C GLY A 295 8.83 14.52 34.99
N LEU A 296 9.14 15.60 35.68
CA LEU A 296 8.17 16.38 36.44
C LEU A 296 7.86 17.70 35.77
N SER A 297 6.64 18.18 36.01
CA SER A 297 6.21 19.53 35.67
C SER A 297 7.13 20.55 36.36
N PRO A 298 7.40 21.71 35.72
CA PRO A 298 8.16 22.80 36.35
C PRO A 298 7.57 23.29 37.69
N ASP A 299 6.26 23.09 37.89
CA ASP A 299 5.56 23.47 39.13
C ASP A 299 5.71 22.44 40.26
N ALA A 300 6.45 21.35 40.02
CA ALA A 300 6.72 20.35 41.04
C ALA A 300 7.50 20.96 42.20
N PRO A 301 7.18 20.63 43.46
CA PRO A 301 8.02 20.96 44.58
C PRO A 301 9.44 20.44 44.35
N ASN A 302 10.45 21.22 44.75
CA ASN A 302 11.85 20.79 44.76
C ASN A 302 12.02 19.62 45.75
N PHE A 303 11.62 18.43 45.34
CA PHE A 303 12.00 17.19 45.96
C PHE A 303 13.42 16.94 45.50
N SER A 304 14.40 17.52 46.19
CA SER A 304 15.81 17.24 45.91
C SER A 304 16.04 15.74 46.08
N SER A 305 15.99 15.01 44.97
CA SER A 305 16.52 13.67 44.90
C SER A 305 18.04 13.80 44.96
N THR A 306 18.61 13.44 46.10
CA THR A 306 20.02 13.12 46.25
C THR A 306 20.35 11.94 45.33
N SER A 307 20.53 12.18 44.03
CA SER A 307 21.21 11.28 43.07
C SER A 307 21.16 11.88 41.66
N SER A 308 21.97 12.91 41.40
CA SER A 308 22.46 13.22 40.06
C SER A 308 23.70 14.09 40.19
N ASP A 309 24.82 13.44 40.51
CA ASP A 309 26.13 14.05 40.32
C ASP A 309 26.44 13.95 38.82
N SER A 310 26.18 15.04 38.09
CA SER A 310 26.52 15.19 36.68
C SER A 310 27.67 16.18 36.55
N SER A 311 28.88 15.64 36.57
CA SER A 311 30.07 16.29 36.02
C SER A 311 31.07 15.21 35.61
N GLY A 312 31.34 15.09 34.30
CA GLY A 312 32.56 14.47 33.82
C GLY A 312 33.79 15.37 34.09
N PRO A 313 35.04 14.93 33.86
CA PRO A 313 35.44 13.82 32.98
C PRO A 313 36.33 12.73 33.64
N GLU A 314 36.29 11.56 33.00
CA GLU A 314 37.38 10.61 32.73
C GLU A 314 38.70 10.72 33.56
N ILE A 315 38.96 9.74 34.43
CA ILE A 315 40.31 9.26 34.76
C ILE A 315 40.31 7.72 34.87
N GLU A 316 41.23 7.13 34.12
CA GLU A 316 41.63 5.72 34.09
C GLU A 316 42.21 5.18 35.42
N SER A 317 42.03 3.86 35.57
CA SER A 317 43.01 2.90 36.08
C SER A 317 43.20 2.62 37.58
N ALA A 318 43.45 1.32 37.79
CA ALA A 318 44.26 0.68 38.83
C ALA A 318 43.59 0.31 40.18
N LYS A 319 43.12 -0.95 40.22
CA LYS A 319 43.50 -2.00 41.19
C LYS A 319 44.49 -1.57 42.27
N VAL A 320 44.16 -1.77 43.56
CA VAL A 320 45.02 -2.38 44.62
C VAL A 320 44.36 -2.28 46.01
N THR A 321 44.24 -3.46 46.63
CA THR A 321 44.38 -3.75 48.07
C THR A 321 43.38 -3.17 49.08
N THR A 322 42.45 -4.04 49.46
CA THR A 322 41.83 -4.08 50.79
C THR A 322 42.89 -4.19 51.90
N ARG A 323 42.96 -3.20 52.80
CA ARG A 323 43.36 -3.41 54.21
C ARG A 323 42.65 -2.40 55.13
N ASN A 324 41.94 -2.99 56.10
CA ASN A 324 41.62 -2.55 57.46
C ASN A 324 40.71 -1.33 57.69
N ALA A 325 39.52 -1.58 58.26
CA ALA A 325 39.07 -1.11 59.59
C ALA A 325 37.73 -1.82 59.98
N PRO A 326 37.15 -1.68 61.19
CA PRO A 326 37.03 -2.78 62.16
C PRO A 326 35.59 -3.30 62.39
N LYS A 327 35.54 -4.48 63.02
CA LYS A 327 34.37 -5.29 63.39
C LYS A 327 33.54 -4.65 64.54
N PRO A 328 32.19 -4.63 64.47
CA PRO A 328 31.34 -4.30 65.62
C PRO A 328 30.91 -5.54 66.44
N PRO A 329 30.45 -5.37 67.70
CA PRO A 329 30.38 -6.43 68.71
C PRO A 329 29.22 -7.42 68.54
N ALA A 330 29.42 -8.59 69.14
CA ALA A 330 28.55 -9.75 69.04
C ALA A 330 27.43 -9.73 70.09
N GLU A 331 26.26 -9.19 69.75
CA GLU A 331 25.04 -9.48 70.53
C GLU A 331 23.71 -9.49 69.74
N GLY A 332 23.69 -9.09 68.46
CA GLY A 332 22.47 -9.18 67.62
C GLY A 332 22.33 -10.46 66.77
N ARG A 333 23.29 -11.40 66.82
CA ARG A 333 23.36 -12.53 65.86
C ARG A 333 22.39 -13.68 66.13
N LYS A 334 21.79 -13.78 67.31
CA LYS A 334 20.89 -14.90 67.65
C LYS A 334 19.41 -14.63 67.36
N GLU A 335 18.97 -13.36 67.35
CA GLU A 335 17.58 -13.01 67.02
C GLU A 335 17.34 -12.94 65.50
N ILE A 336 18.28 -12.35 64.75
CA ILE A 336 18.16 -12.21 63.28
C ILE A 336 18.20 -13.59 62.58
N ALA A 337 18.90 -14.58 63.16
CA ALA A 337 18.95 -15.94 62.61
C ALA A 337 17.63 -16.72 62.81
N LYS A 338 16.96 -16.55 63.96
CA LYS A 338 15.67 -17.20 64.24
C LYS A 338 14.53 -16.60 63.44
N GLU A 339 14.58 -15.30 63.14
CA GLU A 339 13.55 -14.64 62.34
C GLU A 339 13.66 -14.99 60.84
N LYS A 340 14.88 -15.07 60.30
CA LYS A 340 15.12 -15.51 58.91
C LYS A 340 14.71 -16.97 58.65
N GLU A 341 14.90 -17.87 59.62
CA GLU A 341 14.48 -19.27 59.48
C GLU A 341 12.93 -19.43 59.54
N LYS A 342 12.25 -18.60 60.33
CA LYS A 342 10.77 -18.58 60.41
C LYS A 342 10.12 -18.05 59.12
N VAL A 343 10.73 -17.05 58.48
CA VAL A 343 10.24 -16.51 57.21
C VAL A 343 10.45 -17.51 56.08
N ALA A 344 11.62 -18.16 56.01
CA ALA A 344 11.91 -19.18 55.00
C ALA A 344 10.95 -20.38 55.05
N ARG A 345 10.64 -20.90 56.26
CA ARG A 345 9.67 -22.00 56.41
C ARG A 345 8.24 -21.61 56.00
N LYS A 346 7.86 -20.34 56.19
CA LYS A 346 6.52 -19.83 55.82
C LYS A 346 6.37 -19.70 54.30
N ASP A 347 7.44 -19.36 53.60
CA ASP A 347 7.44 -19.26 52.14
C ASP A 347 7.46 -20.64 51.45
N GLU A 348 8.16 -21.62 52.02
CA GLU A 348 8.09 -23.01 51.55
C GLU A 348 6.69 -23.62 51.73
N GLU A 349 6.02 -23.35 52.85
CA GLU A 349 4.66 -23.86 53.10
C GLU A 349 3.63 -23.21 52.15
N ARG A 350 3.81 -21.92 51.82
CA ARG A 350 3.01 -21.23 50.80
C ARG A 350 3.24 -21.77 49.40
N GLY A 351 4.48 -22.13 49.07
CA GLY A 351 4.84 -22.81 47.82
C GLY A 351 4.11 -24.15 47.67
N ARG A 352 4.18 -25.01 48.71
CA ARG A 352 3.51 -26.31 48.71
C ARG A 352 1.99 -26.20 48.59
N LYS A 353 1.35 -25.23 49.28
CA LYS A 353 -0.11 -24.98 49.16
C LYS A 353 -0.50 -24.53 47.75
N LYS A 354 0.29 -23.68 47.09
CA LYS A 354 0.04 -23.27 45.70
C LYS A 354 0.20 -24.42 44.71
N GLU A 355 1.18 -25.30 44.91
CA GLU A 355 1.36 -26.46 44.04
C GLU A 355 0.23 -27.48 44.21
N GLN A 356 -0.25 -27.69 45.44
CA GLN A 356 -1.37 -28.58 45.71
C GLN A 356 -2.68 -28.05 45.11
N ALA A 357 -2.93 -26.74 45.19
CA ALA A 357 -4.08 -26.10 44.54
C ALA A 357 -4.04 -26.25 43.00
N ARG A 358 -2.86 -26.17 42.38
CA ARG A 358 -2.70 -26.42 40.93
C ARG A 358 -3.03 -27.87 40.56
N LYS A 359 -2.55 -28.84 41.33
CA LYS A 359 -2.83 -30.27 41.10
C LYS A 359 -4.32 -30.59 41.25
N ASP A 360 -5.00 -29.96 42.22
CA ASP A 360 -6.44 -30.12 42.41
C ASP A 360 -7.24 -29.51 41.25
N GLN A 361 -6.77 -28.38 40.70
CA GLN A 361 -7.41 -27.73 39.56
C GLN A 361 -7.22 -28.53 38.26
N ASP A 362 -6.03 -29.08 38.01
CA ASP A 362 -5.77 -29.97 36.88
C ASP A 362 -6.63 -31.24 36.94
N LYS A 363 -6.84 -31.80 38.14
CA LYS A 363 -7.72 -32.96 38.35
C LYS A 363 -9.17 -32.62 38.02
N LYS A 364 -9.65 -31.45 38.46
CA LYS A 364 -11.01 -30.97 38.19
C LYS A 364 -11.26 -30.74 36.68
N ASP A 365 -10.27 -30.21 35.98
CA ASP A 365 -10.34 -29.99 34.52
C ASP A 365 -10.27 -31.30 33.72
N LYS A 366 -9.65 -32.34 34.28
CA LYS A 366 -9.66 -33.69 33.69
C LYS A 366 -11.03 -34.36 33.86
N ASP A 367 -11.60 -34.31 35.07
CA ASP A 367 -12.92 -34.86 35.36
C ASP A 367 -14.03 -34.18 34.52
N LYS A 368 -13.89 -32.87 34.27
CA LYS A 368 -14.81 -32.12 33.40
C LYS A 368 -14.71 -32.55 31.93
N ARG A 369 -13.50 -32.81 31.43
CA ARG A 369 -13.30 -33.32 30.06
C ARG A 369 -13.86 -34.73 29.88
N ASP A 370 -13.73 -35.58 30.88
CA ASP A 370 -14.26 -36.95 30.82
C ASP A 370 -15.79 -36.98 30.88
N THR A 371 -16.42 -36.06 31.63
CA THR A 371 -17.88 -35.89 31.65
C THR A 371 -18.42 -35.33 30.33
N ASP A 372 -17.80 -34.30 29.76
CA ASP A 372 -18.18 -33.76 28.44
C ASP A 372 -18.06 -34.81 27.32
N LYS A 373 -17.06 -35.69 27.40
CA LYS A 373 -16.87 -36.79 26.43
C LYS A 373 -17.97 -37.85 26.54
N LYS A 374 -18.43 -38.15 27.76
CA LYS A 374 -19.52 -39.10 28.02
C LYS A 374 -20.88 -38.55 27.59
N ASP A 375 -21.10 -37.24 27.76
CA ASP A 375 -22.31 -36.54 27.31
C ASP A 375 -22.36 -36.44 25.78
N LYS A 376 -21.21 -36.26 25.11
CA LYS A 376 -21.14 -36.31 23.65
C LYS A 376 -21.47 -37.71 23.10
N ALA A 377 -20.89 -38.75 23.68
CA ALA A 377 -21.15 -40.13 23.25
C ALA A 377 -22.61 -40.56 23.43
N SER A 378 -23.28 -40.09 24.50
CA SER A 378 -24.70 -40.37 24.74
C SER A 378 -25.63 -39.57 23.82
N ARG A 379 -25.24 -38.35 23.41
CA ARG A 379 -25.97 -37.58 22.38
C ARG A 379 -25.87 -38.24 21.01
N ASP A 380 -24.68 -38.71 20.62
CA ASP A 380 -24.47 -39.34 19.32
C ASP A 380 -25.26 -40.66 19.21
N ALA A 381 -25.30 -41.49 20.26
CA ALA A 381 -26.12 -42.71 20.32
C ALA A 381 -27.64 -42.45 20.24
N ARG A 382 -28.10 -41.26 20.67
CA ARG A 382 -29.53 -40.86 20.62
C ARG A 382 -29.95 -40.35 19.24
N VAL A 383 -29.01 -39.90 18.41
CA VAL A 383 -29.28 -39.48 17.03
C VAL A 383 -29.38 -40.70 16.11
N GLU A 384 -28.60 -41.74 16.37
CA GLU A 384 -28.55 -42.97 15.56
C GLU A 384 -29.77 -43.89 15.76
N SER A 385 -30.50 -43.74 16.87
CA SER A 385 -31.69 -44.52 17.22
C SER A 385 -33.03 -43.90 16.78
N ARG A 386 -33.01 -42.80 16.00
CA ARG A 386 -34.23 -42.20 15.44
C ARG A 386 -34.67 -42.94 14.17
N PRO A 387 -35.89 -43.52 14.10
CA PRO A 387 -36.34 -44.21 12.90
C PRO A 387 -36.44 -43.23 11.72
N ARG A 388 -35.77 -43.56 10.61
CA ARG A 388 -35.82 -42.79 9.36
C ARG A 388 -37.24 -42.81 8.82
N ARG A 389 -37.89 -41.64 8.82
CA ARG A 389 -39.20 -41.41 8.20
C ARG A 389 -39.03 -41.50 6.68
N VAL A 390 -39.44 -42.62 6.09
CA VAL A 390 -39.52 -42.79 4.64
C VAL A 390 -40.80 -42.08 4.17
N GLY A 391 -40.65 -41.14 3.25
CA GLY A 391 -41.71 -40.42 2.56
C GLY A 391 -41.24 -40.08 1.17
#